data_AF-G8LW69-F1
#
_entry.id   AF-G8LW69-F1
#
_cell.length_a   1.000
_cell.length_b   1.000
_cell.length_c   1.000
_cell.angle_alpha   90.00
_cell.angle_beta   90.00
_cell.angle_gamma   90.00
#
_symmetry.space_group_name_H-M   'P 1'
#
loop_
_entity.id
_entity.type
_entity.pdbx_description
1 polymer ?
#
loop_
_entity_poly.entity_id
_entity_poly.type
_entity_poly.pdbx_seq_one_letter_code
_entity_poly.pdbx_strand_id
1 'polypeptide(L)'
;MNVIDIINEINLTYPDIDKNTKATSQLIKDSEWYVNKPLPESYKKFVKYFSNGIFLFEVEPILGVGRDLKGLPCGMIVPSGVLVQKDNSCFIAPENRYVDRAKLIAFTAGSALDLSLDHWVFIADDSPENNEYKIGYVTQNTGNIALVLNSFEEWLNIFWQYNKDEDTQVSVFHSLYKTFDERDIILSSV
;
A
#
# COMPACT_ATOMS: atom_id res chain seq x y z
N MET A 1 -1.30 0.96 16.97
CA MET A 1 -0.67 -0.32 17.38
C MET A 1 0.49 -0.60 16.44
N ASN A 2 1.50 -1.34 16.88
CA ASN A 2 2.58 -1.65 15.95
C ASN A 2 2.16 -2.76 14.97
N VAL A 3 2.86 -2.92 13.85
CA VAL A 3 2.51 -3.91 12.81
C VAL A 3 2.40 -5.35 13.35
N ILE A 4 3.22 -5.73 14.33
CA ILE A 4 3.21 -7.07 14.93
C ILE A 4 1.96 -7.26 15.79
N ASP A 5 1.56 -6.24 16.54
CA ASP A 5 0.33 -6.26 17.34
C ASP A 5 -0.89 -6.49 16.43
N ILE A 6 -0.97 -5.75 15.31
CA ILE A 6 -2.08 -5.88 14.35
C ILE A 6 -2.09 -7.28 13.72
N ILE A 7 -0.91 -7.81 13.33
CA ILE A 7 -0.80 -9.17 12.80
C ILE A 7 -1.31 -10.20 13.82
N ASN A 8 -0.99 -10.03 15.10
CA ASN A 8 -1.46 -10.93 16.14
C ASN A 8 -2.97 -10.85 16.30
N GLU A 9 -3.55 -9.65 16.31
CA GLU A 9 -5.02 -9.47 16.37
C GLU A 9 -5.73 -10.06 15.16
N ILE A 10 -5.22 -9.86 13.94
CA ILE A 10 -5.79 -10.46 12.73
C ILE A 10 -5.72 -11.99 12.82
N ASN A 11 -4.59 -12.56 13.24
CA ASN A 11 -4.45 -14.01 13.37
C ASN A 11 -5.36 -14.61 14.45
N LEU A 12 -5.67 -13.86 15.51
CA LEU A 12 -6.59 -14.29 16.57
C LEU A 12 -8.04 -14.20 16.10
N THR A 13 -8.40 -13.16 15.38
CA THR A 13 -9.78 -12.88 14.95
C THR A 13 -10.16 -13.69 13.71
N TYR A 14 -9.22 -13.82 12.76
CA TYR A 14 -9.38 -14.49 11.47
C TYR A 14 -8.24 -15.51 11.25
N PRO A 15 -8.22 -16.63 12.00
CA PRO A 15 -7.15 -17.61 11.92
C PRO A 15 -7.00 -18.22 10.51
N ASP A 16 -8.12 -18.34 9.79
CA ASP A 16 -8.21 -18.99 8.48
C ASP A 16 -8.07 -18.01 7.29
N ILE A 17 -7.69 -16.75 7.53
CA ILE A 17 -7.45 -15.79 6.44
C ILE A 17 -6.38 -16.33 5.47
N ASP A 18 -6.67 -16.24 4.17
CA ASP A 18 -5.82 -16.79 3.11
C ASP A 18 -4.51 -16.01 2.99
N LYS A 19 -3.41 -16.64 3.44
CA LYS A 19 -2.07 -16.05 3.49
C LYS A 19 -1.15 -16.75 2.51
N ASN A 20 -0.26 -15.98 1.89
CA ASN A 20 0.83 -16.50 1.09
C ASN A 20 2.05 -16.85 1.94
N THR A 21 2.99 -17.53 1.30
CA THR A 21 4.27 -17.88 1.93
C THR A 21 4.99 -16.61 2.37
N LYS A 22 5.54 -16.60 3.59
CA LYS A 22 6.22 -15.43 4.16
C LYS A 22 7.52 -15.10 3.42
N ALA A 23 7.84 -13.82 3.33
CA ALA A 23 9.03 -13.34 2.66
C ALA A 23 10.31 -13.68 3.46
N THR A 24 11.37 -14.08 2.76
CA THR A 24 12.71 -14.19 3.34
C THR A 24 13.43 -12.85 3.28
N SER A 25 14.47 -12.68 4.10
CA SER A 25 15.34 -11.51 4.02
C SER A 25 15.99 -11.34 2.63
N GLN A 26 16.17 -12.43 1.88
CA GLN A 26 16.73 -12.36 0.53
C GLN A 26 15.71 -11.78 -0.47
N LEU A 27 14.44 -12.20 -0.40
CA LEU A 27 13.39 -11.65 -1.26
C LEU A 27 13.21 -10.14 -1.04
N ILE A 28 13.27 -9.70 0.22
CA ILE A 28 13.22 -8.27 0.57
C ILE A 28 14.40 -7.52 -0.08
N LYS A 29 15.64 -8.01 0.09
CA LYS A 29 16.83 -7.40 -0.50
C LYS A 29 16.76 -7.33 -2.03
N ASP A 30 16.22 -8.37 -2.65
CA ASP A 30 16.08 -8.42 -4.11
C ASP A 30 15.11 -7.36 -4.61
N SER A 31 13.98 -7.17 -3.91
CA SER A 31 13.04 -6.11 -4.25
C SER A 31 13.57 -4.71 -3.93
N GLU A 32 14.29 -4.52 -2.83
CA GLU A 32 14.99 -3.25 -2.51
C GLU A 32 16.00 -2.88 -3.60
N TRP A 33 16.73 -3.88 -4.12
CA TRP A 33 17.63 -3.70 -5.27
C TRP A 33 16.86 -3.33 -6.54
N TYR A 34 15.75 -4.00 -6.82
CA TYR A 34 14.91 -3.76 -8.01
C TYR A 34 14.30 -2.35 -8.02
N VAL A 35 13.74 -1.90 -6.89
CA VAL A 35 13.14 -0.55 -6.77
C VAL A 35 14.17 0.53 -6.40
N ASN A 36 15.44 0.14 -6.23
CA ASN A 36 16.57 1.00 -5.88
C ASN A 36 16.34 1.89 -4.64
N LYS A 37 15.65 1.33 -3.63
CA LYS A 37 15.31 2.00 -2.37
C LYS A 37 15.16 0.96 -1.25
N PRO A 38 15.55 1.27 0.00
CA PRO A 38 15.19 0.43 1.13
C PRO A 38 13.68 0.46 1.34
N LEU A 39 13.08 -0.64 1.79
CA LEU A 39 11.65 -0.71 2.10
C LEU A 39 11.38 -0.34 3.58
N PRO A 40 10.18 0.21 3.89
CA PRO A 40 9.80 0.53 5.27
C PRO A 40 9.91 -0.67 6.20
N GLU A 41 10.34 -0.44 7.44
CA GLU A 41 10.53 -1.50 8.42
C GLU A 41 9.21 -2.20 8.77
N SER A 42 8.12 -1.43 8.92
CA SER A 42 6.77 -1.95 9.15
C SER A 42 6.29 -2.87 8.01
N TYR A 43 6.50 -2.47 6.75
CA TYR A 43 6.16 -3.29 5.60
C TYR A 43 7.01 -4.56 5.52
N LYS A 44 8.33 -4.47 5.75
CA LYS A 44 9.22 -5.64 5.81
C LYS A 44 8.77 -6.64 6.87
N LYS A 45 8.36 -6.17 8.05
CA LYS A 45 7.79 -7.02 9.12
C LYS A 45 6.48 -7.67 8.66
N PHE A 46 5.59 -6.93 7.99
CA PHE A 46 4.35 -7.47 7.46
C PHE A 46 4.62 -8.65 6.51
N VAL A 47 5.44 -8.46 5.48
CA VAL A 47 5.70 -9.54 4.49
C VAL A 47 6.46 -10.72 5.09
N LYS A 48 7.29 -10.49 6.12
CA LYS A 48 8.10 -11.52 6.78
C LYS A 48 7.33 -12.33 7.82
N TYR A 49 6.38 -11.73 8.51
CA TYR A 49 5.69 -12.37 9.65
C TYR A 49 4.24 -12.75 9.35
N PHE A 50 3.59 -12.10 8.38
CA PHE A 50 2.20 -12.33 8.03
C PHE A 50 2.05 -13.00 6.66
N SER A 51 2.23 -12.27 5.56
CA SER A 51 2.01 -12.77 4.19
C SER A 51 2.83 -11.99 3.16
N ASN A 52 3.51 -12.67 2.23
CA ASN A 52 4.22 -12.01 1.14
C ASN A 52 3.28 -11.66 -0.01
N GLY A 53 2.63 -10.50 0.10
CA GLY A 53 1.50 -10.14 -0.75
C GLY A 53 0.24 -10.87 -0.30
N ILE A 54 -0.90 -10.19 -0.38
CA ILE A 54 -2.19 -10.71 0.06
C ILE A 54 -3.29 -9.81 -0.49
N PHE A 55 -4.44 -10.41 -0.76
CA PHE A 55 -5.67 -9.68 -1.01
C PHE A 55 -6.42 -9.56 0.33
N LEU A 56 -6.00 -8.59 1.16
CA LEU A 56 -6.36 -8.52 2.57
C LEU A 56 -7.86 -8.23 2.71
N PHE A 57 -8.58 -9.16 3.37
CA PHE A 57 -10.03 -9.19 3.51
C PHE A 57 -10.81 -8.91 2.22
N GLU A 58 -10.28 -9.37 1.09
CA GLU A 58 -10.92 -9.18 -0.21
C GLU A 58 -11.04 -7.72 -0.70
N VAL A 59 -10.33 -6.79 -0.05
CA VAL A 59 -10.46 -5.36 -0.34
C VAL A 59 -9.14 -4.67 -0.71
N GLU A 60 -8.03 -5.06 -0.09
CA GLU A 60 -6.73 -4.42 -0.30
C GLU A 60 -5.73 -5.36 -1.00
N PRO A 61 -5.42 -5.16 -2.29
CA PRO A 61 -4.47 -5.97 -3.04
C PRO A 61 -3.03 -5.57 -2.70
N ILE A 62 -2.52 -6.03 -1.56
CA ILE A 62 -1.16 -5.74 -1.11
C ILE A 62 -0.16 -6.55 -1.93
N LEU A 63 0.78 -5.83 -2.55
CA LEU A 63 1.88 -6.37 -3.34
C LEU A 63 2.87 -7.13 -2.44
N GLY A 64 3.59 -8.10 -3.01
CA GLY A 64 4.65 -8.82 -2.31
C GLY A 64 6.06 -8.37 -2.69
N VAL A 65 7.06 -9.09 -2.19
CA VAL A 65 8.48 -8.95 -2.54
C VAL A 65 9.01 -10.24 -3.18
N GLY A 66 9.99 -10.11 -4.06
CA GLY A 66 10.62 -11.22 -4.78
C GLY A 66 11.13 -10.84 -6.17
N ARG A 67 11.49 -11.85 -6.95
CA ARG A 67 12.01 -11.71 -8.33
C ARG A 67 11.08 -12.27 -9.40
N ASP A 68 10.11 -13.08 -9.00
CA ASP A 68 9.11 -13.67 -9.89
C ASP A 68 7.72 -13.55 -9.26
N LEU A 69 6.69 -13.71 -10.09
CA LEU A 69 5.29 -13.56 -9.68
C LEU A 69 4.74 -14.84 -9.00
N LYS A 70 5.56 -15.88 -8.82
CA LYS A 70 5.07 -17.18 -8.35
C LYS A 70 4.70 -17.08 -6.87
N GLY A 71 3.43 -17.31 -6.58
CA GLY A 71 2.92 -17.23 -5.21
C GLY A 71 2.71 -15.79 -4.71
N LEU A 72 2.66 -14.81 -5.62
CA LEU A 72 2.32 -13.42 -5.34
C LEU A 72 0.96 -13.10 -6.00
N PRO A 73 -0.17 -13.21 -5.28
CA PRO A 73 -1.50 -13.10 -5.90
C PRO A 73 -1.76 -11.72 -6.52
N CYS A 74 -1.16 -10.68 -5.95
CA CYS A 74 -1.32 -9.30 -6.40
C CYS A 74 -0.10 -8.83 -7.22
N GLY A 75 0.92 -9.67 -7.39
CA GLY A 75 2.21 -9.29 -7.96
C GLY A 75 3.21 -8.78 -6.93
N MET A 76 4.31 -8.19 -7.41
CA MET A 76 5.39 -7.65 -6.60
C MET A 76 5.37 -6.12 -6.59
N ILE A 77 5.97 -5.53 -5.57
CA ILE A 77 6.18 -4.08 -5.51
C ILE A 77 6.92 -3.59 -6.77
N VAL A 78 6.49 -2.43 -7.27
CA VAL A 78 7.01 -1.83 -8.50
C VAL A 78 7.05 -0.31 -8.36
N PRO A 79 7.87 0.39 -9.14
CA PRO A 79 7.70 1.84 -9.30
C PRO A 79 6.27 2.15 -9.78
N SER A 80 5.63 3.16 -9.19
CA SER A 80 4.23 3.53 -9.47
C SER A 80 3.95 3.76 -10.97
N GLY A 81 4.94 4.27 -11.72
CA GLY A 81 4.84 4.48 -13.17
C GLY A 81 4.61 3.21 -13.99
N VAL A 82 4.85 2.02 -13.42
CA VAL A 82 4.52 0.74 -14.05
C VAL A 82 3.01 0.49 -14.04
N LEU A 83 2.30 0.94 -12.99
CA LEU A 83 0.85 0.76 -12.85
C LEU A 83 0.08 1.86 -13.58
N VAL A 84 0.54 3.11 -13.46
CA VAL A 84 -0.12 4.28 -14.06
C VAL A 84 0.86 4.97 -15.02
N GLN A 85 0.64 4.78 -16.33
CA GLN A 85 1.47 5.36 -17.40
C GLN A 85 1.17 6.85 -17.58
N LYS A 86 1.75 7.67 -16.70
CA LYS A 86 1.65 9.14 -16.71
C LYS A 86 3.05 9.76 -16.70
N ASP A 87 3.10 11.08 -16.84
CA ASP A 87 4.34 11.86 -16.76
C ASP A 87 5.17 11.50 -15.51
N ASN A 88 6.48 11.67 -15.65
CA ASN A 88 7.45 11.35 -14.59
C ASN A 88 7.28 12.21 -13.33
N SER A 89 6.62 13.37 -13.43
CA SER A 89 6.32 14.19 -12.27
C SER A 89 4.95 13.82 -11.70
N CYS A 90 4.86 13.76 -10.37
CA CYS A 90 3.63 13.51 -9.62
C CYS A 90 3.43 14.66 -8.63
N PHE A 91 2.25 15.29 -8.65
CA PHE A 91 1.90 16.31 -7.67
C PHE A 91 1.35 15.65 -6.40
N ILE A 92 1.79 16.14 -5.23
CA ILE A 92 1.29 15.73 -3.91
C ILE A 92 0.41 16.85 -3.38
N ALA A 93 -0.90 16.72 -3.53
CA ALA A 93 -1.86 17.78 -3.18
C ALA A 93 -1.77 18.23 -1.71
N PRO A 94 -1.79 17.32 -0.71
CA PRO A 94 -1.72 17.72 0.70
C PRO A 94 -0.44 18.47 1.09
N GLU A 95 0.64 18.30 0.34
CA GLU A 95 1.94 18.91 0.62
C GLU A 95 2.29 20.05 -0.36
N ASN A 96 1.44 20.31 -1.35
CA ASN A 96 1.62 21.32 -2.40
C ASN A 96 3.04 21.29 -3.03
N ARG A 97 3.49 20.11 -3.45
CA ARG A 97 4.82 19.91 -4.06
C ARG A 97 4.82 18.79 -5.08
N TYR A 98 5.90 18.69 -5.84
CA TYR A 98 6.10 17.61 -6.81
C TYR A 98 7.13 16.58 -6.33
N VAL A 99 6.96 15.36 -6.81
CA VAL A 99 7.88 14.24 -6.63
C VAL A 99 8.10 13.51 -7.95
N ASP A 100 9.29 12.94 -8.13
CA ASP A 100 9.56 12.03 -9.26
C ASP A 100 8.84 10.70 -9.03
N ARG A 101 8.08 10.23 -10.01
CA ARG A 101 7.34 8.96 -9.96
C ARG A 101 8.27 7.75 -9.79
N ALA A 102 9.53 7.85 -10.19
CA ALA A 102 10.54 6.82 -9.90
C ALA A 102 10.86 6.70 -8.40
N LYS A 103 10.52 7.71 -7.59
CA LYS A 103 10.63 7.70 -6.12
C LYS A 103 9.35 7.22 -5.45
N LEU A 104 8.32 6.81 -6.21
CA LEU A 104 7.07 6.27 -5.69
C LEU A 104 7.04 4.76 -5.89
N ILE A 105 6.99 4.00 -4.79
CA ILE A 105 7.00 2.53 -4.83
C ILE A 105 5.60 2.05 -4.47
N ALA A 106 4.89 1.46 -5.43
CA ALA A 106 3.57 0.90 -5.19
C ALA A 106 3.67 -0.29 -4.22
N PHE A 107 2.78 -0.31 -3.23
CA PHE A 107 2.58 -1.47 -2.35
C PHE A 107 1.16 -2.02 -2.39
N THR A 108 0.25 -1.37 -3.09
CA THR A 108 -1.00 -1.98 -3.58
C THR A 108 -1.09 -1.87 -5.11
N ALA A 109 -1.96 -2.67 -5.73
CA ALA A 109 -2.15 -2.69 -7.18
C ALA A 109 -3.62 -2.55 -7.60
N GLY A 110 -4.25 -1.44 -7.19
CA GLY A 110 -5.65 -1.14 -7.51
C GLY A 110 -6.56 -1.21 -6.29
N SER A 111 -7.86 -1.10 -6.54
CA SER A 111 -8.92 -1.46 -5.61
C SER A 111 -9.67 -2.68 -6.14
N ALA A 112 -9.87 -3.67 -5.27
CA ALA A 112 -10.72 -4.83 -5.52
C ALA A 112 -12.16 -4.47 -5.91
N LEU A 113 -12.66 -3.38 -5.32
CA LEU A 113 -14.08 -3.05 -5.27
C LEU A 113 -14.54 -2.30 -6.52
N ASP A 114 -13.65 -1.46 -7.05
CA ASP A 114 -13.90 -0.60 -8.18
C ASP A 114 -12.76 -0.87 -9.16
N LEU A 115 -13.01 -1.46 -10.35
CA LEU A 115 -12.00 -1.72 -11.38
C LEU A 115 -11.14 -0.47 -11.64
N SER A 116 -10.04 -0.34 -10.89
CA SER A 116 -9.32 0.91 -10.72
C SER A 116 -7.83 0.63 -10.56
N LEU A 117 -7.02 1.53 -11.12
CA LEU A 117 -5.57 1.58 -10.93
C LEU A 117 -5.17 2.57 -9.82
N ASP A 118 -6.12 3.06 -9.02
CA ASP A 118 -5.81 3.82 -7.81
C ASP A 118 -5.02 2.92 -6.84
N HIS A 119 -3.95 3.44 -6.25
CA HIS A 119 -3.09 2.60 -5.42
C HIS A 119 -2.31 3.40 -4.38
N TRP A 120 -1.85 2.69 -3.37
CA TRP A 120 -0.98 3.23 -2.35
C TRP A 120 0.49 3.05 -2.71
N VAL A 121 1.28 4.09 -2.44
CA VAL A 121 2.72 4.13 -2.71
C VAL A 121 3.49 4.53 -1.45
N PHE A 122 4.71 4.05 -1.30
CA PHE A 122 5.72 4.67 -0.46
C PHE A 122 6.30 5.89 -1.17
N ILE A 123 6.30 7.04 -0.51
CA ILE A 123 6.93 8.27 -1.01
C ILE A 123 8.40 8.24 -0.58
N ALA A 124 9.25 7.61 -1.41
CA ALA A 124 10.66 7.33 -1.13
C ALA A 124 11.59 8.39 -1.76
N ASP A 125 11.22 9.66 -1.65
CA ASP A 125 11.93 10.79 -2.27
C ASP A 125 13.09 11.33 -1.45
N ASP A 126 13.04 11.12 -0.14
CA ASP A 126 14.09 11.37 0.83
C ASP A 126 14.52 10.07 1.55
N SER A 127 15.52 10.18 2.43
CA SER A 127 15.90 9.06 3.30
C SER A 127 14.77 8.77 4.31
N PRO A 128 14.45 7.50 4.59
CA PRO A 128 13.37 7.18 5.51
C PRO A 128 13.68 7.67 6.92
N GLU A 129 12.77 8.46 7.51
CA GLU A 129 12.85 8.86 8.91
C GLU A 129 12.39 7.68 9.79
N ASN A 130 13.17 7.32 10.80
CA ASN A 130 12.90 6.15 11.66
C ASN A 130 12.67 4.84 10.88
N ASN A 131 13.27 4.70 9.69
CA ASN A 131 13.09 3.56 8.77
C ASN A 131 11.66 3.43 8.18
N GLU A 132 10.90 4.52 8.15
CA GLU A 132 9.57 4.57 7.53
C GLU A 132 9.52 5.65 6.44
N TYR A 133 8.61 5.48 5.48
CA TYR A 133 8.23 6.52 4.53
C TYR A 133 6.79 6.93 4.79
N LYS A 134 6.48 8.20 4.50
CA LYS A 134 5.10 8.59 4.22
C LYS A 134 4.55 7.75 3.08
N ILE A 135 3.25 7.54 3.10
CA ILE A 135 2.56 6.88 1.99
C ILE A 135 1.62 7.84 1.31
N GLY A 136 1.47 7.68 0.00
CA GLY A 136 0.55 8.46 -0.82
C GLY A 136 -0.51 7.58 -1.45
N TYR A 137 -1.71 8.11 -1.63
CA TYR A 137 -2.74 7.49 -2.48
C TYR A 137 -2.72 8.14 -3.86
N VAL A 138 -2.26 7.39 -4.86
CA VAL A 138 -2.19 7.81 -6.26
C VAL A 138 -3.53 7.57 -6.93
N THR A 139 -4.09 8.60 -7.55
CA THR A 139 -5.32 8.48 -8.35
C THR A 139 -4.98 8.05 -9.78
N GLN A 140 -5.77 7.17 -10.37
CA GLN A 140 -5.59 6.71 -11.75
C GLN A 140 -5.87 7.81 -12.76
N ASN A 141 -6.82 8.70 -12.44
CA ASN A 141 -7.31 9.72 -13.36
C ASN A 141 -6.19 10.71 -13.72
N THR A 142 -5.50 11.22 -12.69
CA THR A 142 -4.47 12.25 -12.87
C THR A 142 -3.06 11.74 -12.63
N GLY A 143 -2.90 10.62 -11.92
CA GLY A 143 -1.60 10.10 -11.52
C GLY A 143 -0.98 10.90 -10.37
N ASN A 144 -1.75 11.73 -9.68
CA ASN A 144 -1.29 12.56 -8.57
C ASN A 144 -1.65 11.92 -7.23
N ILE A 145 -0.92 12.34 -6.18
CA ILE A 145 -1.19 11.90 -4.81
C ILE A 145 -2.25 12.81 -4.20
N ALA A 146 -3.41 12.23 -3.90
CA ALA A 146 -4.55 12.95 -3.34
C ALA A 146 -4.62 12.90 -1.81
N LEU A 147 -3.95 11.92 -1.20
CA LEU A 147 -3.93 11.72 0.26
C LEU A 147 -2.53 11.25 0.69
N VAL A 148 -2.11 11.67 1.88
CA VAL A 148 -0.85 11.27 2.50
C VAL A 148 -1.10 10.77 3.93
N LEU A 149 -0.48 9.64 4.29
CA LEU A 149 -0.39 9.13 5.67
C LEU A 149 1.09 9.02 6.06
N ASN A 150 1.37 8.94 7.36
CA ASN A 150 2.73 9.00 7.89
C ASN A 150 3.52 7.70 7.72
N SER A 151 2.85 6.54 7.64
CA SER A 151 3.52 5.24 7.47
C SER A 151 2.58 4.12 7.01
N PHE A 152 3.17 3.00 6.61
CA PHE A 152 2.43 1.75 6.37
C PHE A 152 1.76 1.22 7.65
N GLU A 153 2.38 1.43 8.81
CA GLU A 153 1.80 1.05 10.09
C GLU A 153 0.53 1.87 10.40
N GLU A 154 0.52 3.17 10.12
CA GLU A 154 -0.69 3.99 10.25
C GLU A 154 -1.80 3.49 9.31
N TRP A 155 -1.45 3.20 8.06
CA TRP A 155 -2.37 2.64 7.07
C TRP A 155 -3.00 1.32 7.53
N LEU A 156 -2.19 0.39 8.03
CA LEU A 156 -2.67 -0.90 8.49
C LEU A 156 -3.50 -0.76 9.78
N ASN A 157 -3.19 0.22 10.63
CA ASN A 157 -4.03 0.54 11.80
C ASN A 157 -5.41 1.04 11.36
N ILE A 158 -5.49 1.97 10.40
CA ILE A 158 -6.76 2.47 9.88
C ILE A 158 -7.54 1.30 9.30
N PHE A 159 -6.91 0.51 8.43
CA PHE A 159 -7.52 -0.68 7.86
C PHE A 159 -8.13 -1.58 8.95
N TRP A 160 -7.34 -1.93 9.96
CA TRP A 160 -7.79 -2.85 11.00
C TRP A 160 -8.91 -2.27 11.87
N GLN A 161 -8.81 -0.99 12.29
CA GLN A 161 -9.85 -0.38 13.13
C GLN A 161 -11.22 -0.31 12.45
N TYR A 162 -11.26 -0.18 11.13
CA TYR A 162 -12.49 -0.07 10.37
C TYR A 162 -13.07 -1.42 9.90
N ASN A 163 -12.34 -2.53 10.05
CA ASN A 163 -12.76 -3.84 9.53
C ASN A 163 -12.86 -4.93 10.59
N LYS A 164 -12.24 -4.76 11.77
CA LYS A 164 -12.12 -5.81 12.81
C LYS A 164 -13.46 -6.31 13.39
N ASP A 165 -14.48 -5.46 13.41
CA ASP A 165 -15.78 -5.71 14.02
C ASP A 165 -16.92 -5.64 12.99
N GLU A 166 -16.61 -5.57 11.71
CA GLU A 166 -17.57 -5.31 10.63
C GLU A 166 -17.89 -6.57 9.82
N ASP A 167 -19.14 -6.64 9.35
CA ASP A 167 -19.62 -7.70 8.45
C ASP A 167 -19.23 -7.45 7.00
N THR A 168 -18.98 -6.19 6.62
CA THR A 168 -18.65 -5.77 5.26
C THR A 168 -17.37 -4.96 5.25
N GLN A 169 -16.39 -5.45 4.51
CA GLN A 169 -15.04 -4.90 4.54
C GLN A 169 -14.87 -3.77 3.55
N VAL A 170 -14.04 -2.80 3.92
CA VAL A 170 -13.81 -1.57 3.17
C VAL A 170 -12.30 -1.32 3.05
N SER A 171 -11.91 -0.74 1.91
CA SER A 171 -10.55 -0.26 1.71
C SER A 171 -10.21 0.87 2.69
N VAL A 172 -8.93 1.16 2.88
CA VAL A 172 -8.48 2.31 3.68
C VAL A 172 -9.00 3.62 3.08
N PHE A 173 -9.03 3.74 1.75
CA PHE A 173 -9.56 4.95 1.10
C PHE A 173 -11.05 5.14 1.41
N HIS A 174 -11.86 4.08 1.30
CA HIS A 174 -13.30 4.11 1.60
C HIS A 174 -13.58 4.27 3.09
N SER A 175 -12.66 3.85 3.96
CA SER A 175 -12.72 4.09 5.41
C SER A 175 -12.56 5.58 5.76
N LEU A 176 -11.69 6.28 5.03
CA LEU A 176 -11.40 7.71 5.23
C LEU A 176 -12.43 8.62 4.57
N TYR A 177 -13.01 8.19 3.44
CA TYR A 177 -14.02 8.93 2.68
C TYR A 177 -15.27 8.06 2.48
N LYS A 178 -16.25 8.23 3.37
CA LYS A 178 -17.38 7.31 3.53
C LYS A 178 -18.41 7.47 2.43
N THR A 179 -18.64 8.70 1.99
CA THR A 179 -19.65 8.99 0.97
C THR A 179 -19.06 8.94 -0.44
N PHE A 180 -19.92 8.67 -1.43
CA PHE A 180 -19.53 8.74 -2.83
C PHE A 180 -19.03 10.14 -3.21
N ASP A 181 -19.75 11.20 -2.77
CA ASP A 181 -19.41 12.58 -3.11
C ASP A 181 -18.05 13.00 -2.57
N GLU A 182 -17.70 12.62 -1.33
CA GLU A 182 -16.36 12.86 -0.77
C GLU A 182 -15.29 12.17 -1.62
N ARG A 183 -15.51 10.90 -1.98
CA ARG A 183 -14.58 10.14 -2.82
C ARG A 183 -14.43 10.77 -4.20
N ASP A 184 -15.53 11.11 -4.85
CA ASP A 184 -15.52 11.71 -6.19
C ASP A 184 -14.76 13.04 -6.19
N ILE A 185 -14.97 13.88 -5.18
CA ILE A 185 -14.19 15.12 -5.00
C ILE A 185 -12.70 14.79 -4.92
N ILE A 186 -12.27 13.87 -4.05
CA ILE A 186 -10.84 13.56 -3.88
C ILE A 186 -10.21 12.92 -5.13
N LEU A 187 -10.95 12.05 -5.83
CA LEU A 187 -10.48 11.36 -7.03
C LEU A 187 -10.44 12.27 -8.28
N SER A 188 -11.26 13.32 -8.31
CA SER A 188 -11.36 14.26 -9.44
C SER A 188 -10.60 15.58 -9.25
N SER A 189 -10.27 15.96 -8.01
CA SER A 189 -9.76 17.30 -7.68
C SER A 189 -8.24 17.48 -7.77
N VAL A 190 -7.48 16.40 -7.96
CA VAL A 190 -6.02 16.41 -7.97
C VAL A 190 -5.53 15.93 -9.31
#